data_AF-D1YI41-F1
#
_entry.id   AF-D1YI41-F1
#
_cell.length_a   1.000
_cell.length_b   1.000
_cell.length_c   1.000
_cell.angle_alpha   90.00
_cell.angle_beta   90.00
_cell.angle_gamma   90.00
#
_symmetry.space_group_name_H-M   'P 1'
#
loop_
_entity.id
_entity.type
_entity.pdbx_description
1 polymer ?
#
loop_
_entity_poly.entity_id
_entity_poly.type
_entity_poly.pdbx_seq_one_letter_code
_entity_poly.pdbx_strand_id
1 'polypeptide(L)'
;MLLEFPSEDVPTYAKDMTFKLLGRGITPIIVHPERNSGILAHPERLQEFIEQGCLTQITASSYVGVFGKEIEKLADRFVEAGQVATFASDAHTLPKRESRMHDAYEKLEKTQGLDVANSFKQNARNIINSDNVNLNWRPLKKKKRFWLF
;
A
#
# COMPACT_ATOMS: atom_id res chain seq x y z
N MET A 1 -7.99 -5.07 -10.91
CA MET A 1 -7.90 -6.44 -10.34
C MET A 1 -7.14 -6.35 -9.02
N LEU A 2 -7.64 -6.97 -7.94
CA LEU A 2 -6.88 -7.06 -6.68
C LEU A 2 -5.93 -8.25 -6.72
N LEU A 3 -4.67 -8.04 -6.33
CA LEU A 3 -3.62 -9.05 -6.34
C LEU A 3 -2.99 -9.14 -4.95
N GLU A 4 -3.14 -10.29 -4.30
CA GLU A 4 -2.57 -10.59 -3.00
C GLU A 4 -1.37 -11.54 -3.16
N PHE A 5 -0.26 -11.21 -2.51
CA PHE A 5 0.90 -12.11 -2.43
C PHE A 5 0.79 -13.05 -1.23
N PRO A 6 1.42 -14.24 -1.25
CA PRO A 6 1.56 -15.08 -0.06
C PRO A 6 2.15 -14.28 1.11
N SER A 7 1.66 -14.50 2.33
CA SER A 7 2.06 -13.70 3.50
C SER A 7 3.57 -13.68 3.76
N GLU A 8 4.27 -14.77 3.44
CA GLU A 8 5.69 -14.94 3.79
C GLU A 8 6.65 -14.18 2.86
N ASP A 9 6.36 -14.11 1.57
CA ASP A 9 7.25 -13.45 0.61
C ASP A 9 6.54 -13.08 -0.70
N VAL A 10 7.17 -12.24 -1.49
CA VAL A 10 6.78 -11.92 -2.86
C VAL A 10 7.33 -13.00 -3.80
N PRO A 11 6.47 -13.72 -4.56
CA PRO A 11 6.93 -14.76 -5.47
C PRO A 11 7.86 -14.20 -6.55
N THR A 12 8.90 -14.93 -6.92
CA THR A 12 9.88 -14.50 -7.94
C THR A 12 9.25 -14.23 -9.30
N TYR A 13 8.18 -14.96 -9.64
CA TYR A 13 7.42 -14.77 -10.87
C TYR A 13 6.45 -13.57 -10.83
N ALA A 14 6.28 -12.90 -9.68
CA ALA A 14 5.29 -11.85 -9.51
C ALA A 14 5.50 -10.69 -10.49
N LYS A 15 6.76 -10.31 -10.75
CA LYS A 15 7.10 -9.22 -11.68
C LYS A 15 6.71 -9.54 -13.13
N ASP A 16 6.97 -10.76 -13.57
CA ASP A 16 6.61 -11.19 -14.92
C ASP A 16 5.09 -11.30 -15.07
N MET A 17 4.42 -11.74 -14.01
CA MET A 17 2.96 -11.82 -13.96
C MET A 17 2.34 -10.42 -14.04
N THR A 18 2.77 -9.46 -13.23
CA THR A 18 2.25 -8.08 -13.25
C THR A 18 2.54 -7.41 -14.58
N PHE A 19 3.73 -7.59 -15.15
CA PHE A 19 4.06 -7.08 -16.50
C PHE A 19 3.12 -7.65 -17.58
N LYS A 20 2.83 -8.96 -17.55
CA LYS A 20 1.90 -9.61 -18.49
C LYS A 20 0.45 -9.14 -18.33
N LEU A 21 0.04 -8.78 -17.12
CA LEU A 21 -1.30 -8.25 -16.84
C LEU A 21 -1.42 -6.82 -17.36
N LEU A 22 -0.41 -5.98 -17.10
CA LEU A 22 -0.34 -4.62 -17.62
C LEU A 22 -0.35 -4.60 -19.15
N GLY A 23 0.41 -5.48 -19.80
CA GLY A 23 0.39 -5.65 -21.26
C GLY A 23 -0.97 -6.10 -21.84
N ARG A 24 -1.90 -6.57 -21.00
CA ARG A 24 -3.29 -6.88 -21.37
C ARG A 24 -4.27 -5.76 -21.01
N GLY A 25 -3.78 -4.60 -20.56
CA GLY A 25 -4.62 -3.49 -20.11
C GLY A 25 -5.23 -3.69 -18.73
N ILE A 26 -4.74 -4.66 -17.94
CA ILE A 26 -5.21 -4.89 -16.57
C ILE A 26 -4.21 -4.25 -15.61
N THR A 27 -4.61 -3.18 -14.93
CA THR A 27 -3.83 -2.57 -13.84
C THR A 27 -4.00 -3.40 -12.55
N PRO A 28 -2.95 -4.08 -12.06
CA PRO A 28 -3.02 -4.81 -10.80
C PRO A 28 -2.97 -3.83 -9.63
N ILE A 29 -3.75 -4.12 -8.59
CA ILE A 29 -3.70 -3.42 -7.30
C ILE A 29 -3.14 -4.40 -6.29
N ILE A 30 -1.92 -4.17 -5.83
CA ILE A 30 -1.29 -4.99 -4.79
C ILE A 30 -1.96 -4.64 -3.47
N VAL A 31 -2.64 -5.62 -2.87
CA VAL A 31 -3.38 -5.42 -1.63
C VAL A 31 -2.50 -5.73 -0.42
N HIS A 32 -2.70 -4.93 0.62
CA HIS A 32 -2.08 -4.98 1.94
C HIS A 32 -0.58 -5.36 1.95
N PRO A 33 0.27 -4.74 1.08
CA PRO A 33 1.69 -5.07 1.00
C PRO A 33 2.44 -4.84 2.33
N GLU A 34 1.91 -4.00 3.23
CA GLU A 34 2.46 -3.77 4.56
C GLU A 34 2.39 -5.00 5.48
N ARG A 35 1.57 -6.00 5.14
CA ARG A 35 1.40 -7.25 5.90
C ARG A 35 2.21 -8.41 5.34
N ASN A 36 2.88 -8.24 4.19
CA ASN A 36 3.75 -9.26 3.61
C ASN A 36 5.12 -9.23 4.28
N SER A 37 5.58 -10.35 4.85
CA SER A 37 6.85 -10.46 5.58
C SER A 37 8.07 -10.14 4.71
N GLY A 38 8.05 -10.54 3.44
CA GLY A 38 9.10 -10.21 2.46
C GLY A 38 9.21 -8.72 2.18
N ILE A 39 8.08 -8.03 2.00
CA ILE A 39 8.02 -6.57 1.85
C ILE A 39 8.35 -5.87 3.17
N LEU A 40 7.97 -6.44 4.31
CA LEU A 40 8.32 -5.89 5.63
C LEU A 40 9.84 -5.88 5.85
N ALA A 41 10.51 -6.97 5.46
CA ALA A 41 11.96 -7.08 5.49
C ALA A 41 12.65 -6.20 4.44
N HIS A 42 12.07 -6.14 3.23
CA HIS A 42 12.61 -5.43 2.07
C HIS A 42 11.58 -4.50 1.41
N PRO A 43 11.25 -3.34 2.03
CA PRO A 43 10.21 -2.43 1.55
C PRO A 43 10.42 -1.89 0.13
N GLU A 44 11.66 -1.87 -0.33
CA GLU A 44 12.03 -1.51 -1.69
C GLU A 44 11.40 -2.40 -2.76
N ARG A 45 11.07 -3.66 -2.45
CA ARG A 45 10.45 -4.58 -3.40
C ARG A 45 9.10 -4.09 -3.92
N LEU A 46 8.35 -3.33 -3.11
CA LEU A 46 7.09 -2.74 -3.54
C LEU A 46 7.29 -1.73 -4.69
N GLN A 47 8.40 -0.99 -4.69
CA GLN A 47 8.70 0.04 -5.69
C GLN A 47 8.83 -0.57 -7.08
N GLU A 48 9.36 -1.79 -7.18
CA GLU A 48 9.50 -2.49 -8.46
C GLU A 48 8.16 -2.72 -9.17
N PHE A 49 7.07 -2.86 -8.40
CA PHE A 49 5.73 -3.01 -8.97
C PHE A 49 5.07 -1.67 -9.29
N ILE A 50 5.29 -0.66 -8.45
CA ILE A 50 4.81 0.70 -8.70
C ILE A 50 5.47 1.28 -9.96
N GLU A 51 6.77 1.03 -10.16
CA GLU A 51 7.51 1.40 -11.37
C GLU A 51 6.95 0.75 -12.64
N GLN A 52 6.42 -0.47 -12.55
CA GLN A 52 5.73 -1.11 -13.68
C GLN A 52 4.37 -0.48 -13.98
N GLY A 53 3.78 0.27 -13.03
CA GLY A 53 2.44 0.84 -13.13
C GLY A 53 1.38 0.10 -12.31
N CYS A 54 1.77 -0.79 -11.39
CA CYS A 54 0.83 -1.34 -10.43
C CYS A 54 0.40 -0.26 -9.42
N LEU A 55 -0.84 -0.35 -8.97
CA LEU A 55 -1.34 0.42 -7.83
C LEU A 55 -1.20 -0.41 -6.56
N THR A 56 -1.41 0.24 -5.43
CA THR A 56 -1.24 -0.34 -4.10
C THR A 56 -2.38 0.10 -3.20
N GLN A 57 -2.87 -0.81 -2.38
CA GLN A 57 -3.91 -0.54 -1.38
C GLN A 57 -3.44 -1.10 -0.05
N ILE A 58 -3.42 -0.27 1.00
CA ILE A 58 -3.03 -0.71 2.36
C ILE A 58 -4.25 -0.80 3.27
N THR A 59 -4.21 -1.69 4.26
CA THR A 59 -5.36 -1.92 5.14
C THR A 59 -5.47 -0.80 6.18
N ALA A 60 -6.67 -0.24 6.36
CA ALA A 60 -6.92 0.86 7.30
C ALA A 60 -6.49 0.51 8.72
N SER A 61 -6.79 -0.72 9.17
CA SER A 61 -6.38 -1.24 10.48
C SER A 61 -4.86 -1.37 10.64
N SER A 62 -4.12 -1.65 9.54
CA SER A 62 -2.65 -1.61 9.55
C SER A 62 -2.15 -0.19 9.78
N TYR A 63 -2.73 0.78 9.07
CA TYR A 63 -2.35 2.19 9.13
C TYR A 63 -2.64 2.83 10.50
N VAL A 64 -3.66 2.37 11.22
CA VAL A 64 -3.96 2.84 12.59
C VAL A 64 -3.38 1.96 13.71
N GLY A 65 -2.50 1.00 13.37
CA GLY A 65 -1.69 0.27 14.34
C GLY A 65 -2.29 -0.98 14.97
N VAL A 66 -3.44 -1.48 14.47
CA VAL A 66 -4.11 -2.69 15.02
C VAL A 66 -3.24 -3.94 14.89
N PHE A 67 -2.47 -4.05 13.81
CA PHE A 67 -1.60 -5.21 13.54
C PHE A 67 -0.18 -5.07 14.11
N GLY A 68 0.09 -4.02 14.89
CA GLY A 68 1.36 -3.81 15.57
C GLY A 68 2.25 -2.72 14.93
N LYS A 69 3.20 -2.23 15.72
CA LYS A 69 3.99 -1.02 15.42
C LYS A 69 4.86 -1.13 14.17
N GLU A 70 5.39 -2.30 13.85
CA GLU A 70 6.26 -2.44 12.68
C GLU A 70 5.47 -2.34 11.37
N ILE A 71 4.26 -2.93 11.33
CA ILE A 71 3.33 -2.83 10.20
C ILE A 71 2.82 -1.39 10.07
N GLU A 72 2.46 -0.75 11.19
CA GLU A 72 2.03 0.66 11.20
C GLU A 72 3.10 1.58 10.60
N LYS A 73 4.34 1.48 11.08
CA LYS A 73 5.47 2.28 10.57
C LYS A 73 5.72 2.04 9.09
N LEU A 74 5.56 0.81 8.61
CA LEU A 74 5.73 0.53 7.19
C LEU A 74 4.60 1.14 6.36
N ALA A 75 3.36 1.02 6.83
CA ALA A 75 2.20 1.66 6.20
C ALA A 75 2.39 3.19 6.15
N ASP A 76 2.81 3.82 7.25
CA ASP A 76 3.15 5.25 7.30
C ASP A 76 4.22 5.62 6.26
N ARG A 77 5.30 4.83 6.16
CA ARG A 77 6.36 5.06 5.17
C ARG A 77 5.87 4.98 3.73
N PHE A 78 4.98 4.04 3.41
CA PHE A 78 4.41 3.95 2.07
C PHE A 78 3.51 5.15 1.76
N VAL A 79 2.68 5.58 2.71
CA VAL A 79 1.84 6.77 2.59
C VAL A 79 2.69 8.04 2.39
N GLU A 80 3.68 8.28 3.25
CA GLU A 80 4.60 9.43 3.16
C GLU A 80 5.44 9.47 1.87
N ALA A 81 5.62 8.31 1.25
CA ALA A 81 6.32 8.16 -0.01
C ALA A 81 5.39 8.29 -1.22
N GLY A 82 4.09 8.52 -1.03
CA GLY A 82 3.11 8.57 -2.12
C GLY A 82 2.88 7.22 -2.80
N GLN A 83 3.31 6.12 -2.18
CA GLN A 83 3.32 4.77 -2.73
C GLN A 83 2.01 4.02 -2.48
N VAL A 84 0.92 4.72 -2.17
CA VAL A 84 -0.39 4.14 -1.80
C VAL A 84 -1.49 4.84 -2.58
N ALA A 85 -2.32 4.08 -3.29
CA ALA A 85 -3.45 4.62 -4.03
C ALA A 85 -4.66 4.90 -3.13
N THR A 86 -5.01 3.97 -2.25
CA THR A 86 -6.18 4.07 -1.37
C THR A 86 -6.05 3.17 -0.14
N PHE A 87 -6.92 3.39 0.84
CA PHE A 87 -7.19 2.44 1.92
C PHE A 87 -8.31 1.46 1.54
N ALA A 88 -8.31 0.28 2.16
CA ALA A 88 -9.49 -0.57 2.29
C ALA A 88 -9.60 -1.10 3.72
N SER A 89 -10.81 -1.50 4.13
CA SER A 89 -11.05 -1.96 5.50
C SER A 89 -10.47 -3.34 5.80
N ASP A 90 -10.41 -4.21 4.78
CA ASP A 90 -10.14 -5.66 4.95
C ASP A 90 -11.03 -6.26 6.07
N ALA A 91 -12.27 -5.78 6.16
CA ALA A 91 -13.20 -6.15 7.20
C ALA A 91 -13.73 -7.57 6.98
N HIS A 92 -13.62 -8.40 8.01
CA HIS A 92 -14.28 -9.70 8.10
C HIS A 92 -15.07 -9.74 9.41
N THR A 93 -16.10 -10.58 9.49
CA THR A 93 -17.06 -10.67 10.62
C THR A 93 -16.46 -11.17 11.95
N LEU A 94 -15.15 -11.12 12.14
CA LEU A 94 -14.45 -11.58 13.33
C LEU A 94 -14.07 -10.41 14.24
N PRO A 95 -14.11 -10.60 15.58
CA PRO A 95 -13.70 -9.57 16.53
C PRO A 95 -12.26 -9.12 16.24
N LYS A 96 -12.03 -7.79 16.25
CA LYS A 96 -10.80 -7.06 15.86
C LYS A 96 -10.65 -6.67 14.38
N ARG A 97 -11.61 -6.97 13.50
CA ARG A 97 -11.65 -6.44 12.10
C ARG A 97 -12.81 -5.48 11.86
N GLU A 98 -13.06 -4.60 12.83
CA GLU A 98 -13.96 -3.45 12.65
C GLU A 98 -13.37 -2.50 11.59
N SER A 99 -14.23 -1.88 10.79
CA SER A 99 -13.81 -0.94 9.76
C SER A 99 -13.17 0.30 10.40
N ARG A 100 -11.84 0.40 10.35
CA ARG A 100 -11.06 1.55 10.82
C ARG A 100 -10.89 2.64 9.77
N MET A 101 -11.80 2.71 8.80
CA MET A 101 -11.71 3.65 7.68
C MET A 101 -11.77 5.10 8.14
N HIS A 102 -12.65 5.42 9.10
CA HIS A 102 -12.75 6.78 9.65
C HIS A 102 -11.44 7.20 10.33
N ASP A 103 -10.97 6.39 11.29
CA ASP A 103 -9.71 6.59 12.02
C ASP A 103 -8.51 6.73 11.05
N ALA A 104 -8.46 5.94 9.97
CA ALA A 104 -7.39 6.01 8.98
C ALA A 104 -7.43 7.34 8.19
N TYR A 105 -8.60 7.81 7.78
CA TYR A 105 -8.72 9.11 7.11
C TYR A 105 -8.43 10.28 8.05
N GLU A 106 -8.82 10.20 9.33
CA GLU A 106 -8.48 11.21 10.33
C GLU A 106 -6.96 11.28 10.55
N LYS A 107 -6.30 10.12 10.72
CA LYS A 107 -4.83 10.04 10.80
C LYS A 107 -4.17 10.59 9.54
N LEU A 108 -4.67 10.25 8.35
CA LEU A 108 -4.12 10.69 7.07
C LEU A 108 -4.23 12.21 6.92
N GLU A 109 -5.40 12.79 7.18
CA GLU A 109 -5.61 14.23 7.11
C GLU A 109 -4.71 14.98 8.10
N LYS A 110 -4.60 14.49 9.33
CA LYS A 110 -3.74 15.09 10.37
C LYS A 110 -2.25 15.05 10.02
N THR A 111 -1.79 14.00 9.34
CA THR A 111 -0.35 13.78 9.09
C THR A 111 0.11 14.21 7.70
N GLN A 112 -0.73 14.07 6.68
CA GLN A 112 -0.41 14.36 5.27
C GLN A 112 -1.24 15.51 4.68
N GLY A 113 -2.25 16.00 5.40
CA GLY A 113 -3.12 17.08 4.97
C GLY A 113 -4.39 16.62 4.24
N LEU A 114 -5.34 17.54 4.16
CA LEU A 114 -6.67 17.30 3.59
C LEU A 114 -6.63 16.93 2.10
N ASP A 115 -5.71 17.51 1.33
CA ASP A 115 -5.60 17.23 -0.11
C ASP A 115 -5.21 15.77 -0.39
N VAL A 116 -4.29 15.21 0.39
CA VAL A 116 -3.90 13.81 0.31
C VAL A 116 -5.05 12.90 0.74
N ALA A 117 -5.78 13.25 1.80
CA ALA A 117 -6.96 12.51 2.21
C ALA A 117 -8.05 12.49 1.12
N ASN A 118 -8.25 13.61 0.44
CA ASN A 118 -9.19 13.71 -0.69
C ASN A 118 -8.70 12.94 -1.92
N SER A 119 -7.39 12.94 -2.19
CA SER A 119 -6.85 12.16 -3.31
C SER A 119 -7.05 10.65 -3.11
N PHE A 120 -6.94 10.14 -1.88
CA PHE A 120 -7.24 8.74 -1.58
C PHE A 120 -8.72 8.39 -1.88
N LYS A 121 -9.65 9.25 -1.47
CA LYS A 121 -11.09 9.08 -1.78
C LYS A 121 -11.34 9.14 -3.29
N GLN A 122 -10.68 10.04 -4.00
CA GLN A 122 -10.82 10.17 -5.45
C GLN A 122 -10.20 8.98 -6.19
N ASN A 123 -9.03 8.51 -5.76
CA ASN A 123 -8.40 7.31 -6.32
C ASN A 123 -9.31 6.09 -6.20
N ALA A 124 -9.98 5.90 -5.05
CA ALA A 124 -10.97 4.83 -4.89
C ALA A 124 -12.11 4.91 -5.92
N ARG A 125 -12.61 6.12 -6.22
CA ARG A 125 -13.63 6.34 -7.26
C ARG A 125 -13.07 6.03 -8.65
N ASN A 126 -11.88 6.53 -8.95
CA ASN A 126 -11.22 6.32 -10.25
C ASN A 126 -11.00 4.81 -10.51
N ILE A 127 -10.57 4.06 -9.50
CA ILE A 127 -10.39 2.60 -9.59
C ILE A 127 -11.68 1.90 -10.00
N ILE A 128 -12.82 2.27 -9.40
CA ILE A 128 -14.12 1.65 -9.70
C ILE A 128 -14.59 2.04 -11.10
N ASN A 129 -14.37 3.29 -11.50
CA ASN A 129 -14.77 3.81 -12.80
C ASN A 129 -13.84 3.39 -13.95
N SER A 130 -12.73 2.70 -13.64
CA SER A 130 -11.63 2.44 -14.59
C SER A 130 -10.98 3.71 -15.15
N ASP A 131 -11.03 4.81 -14.40
CA ASP A 131 -10.30 6.04 -14.68
C ASP A 131 -8.83 5.90 -14.22
N ASN A 132 -7.96 6.74 -14.78
CA ASN A 132 -6.54 6.75 -14.42
C ASN A 132 -6.31 7.18 -12.95
N VAL A 133 -5.39 6.50 -12.29
CA VAL A 133 -4.87 6.85 -10.97
C VAL A 133 -3.38 7.15 -11.10
N ASN A 134 -2.99 8.39 -10.80
CA ASN A 134 -1.59 8.82 -10.85
C ASN A 134 -1.06 8.93 -9.42
N LEU A 135 -0.08 8.10 -9.09
CA LEU A 135 0.62 8.18 -7.81
C LEU A 135 1.81 9.14 -7.94
N ASN A 136 1.80 10.21 -7.15
CA ASN A 136 2.96 11.08 -7.00
C ASN A 136 3.93 10.46 -5.97
N TRP A 137 4.58 9.37 -6.36
CA TRP A 137 5.39 8.56 -5.47
C TRP A 137 6.89 8.88 -5.58
N ARG A 138 7.64 8.52 -4.54
CA ARG A 138 9.10 8.62 -4.48
C ARG A 138 9.72 7.35 -3.88
N PRO A 139 10.96 6.99 -4.23
CA PRO A 139 11.66 5.87 -3.60
C PRO A 139 11.81 6.04 -2.08
N LEU A 140 11.72 4.94 -1.34
CA LEU A 140 11.96 4.96 0.11
C LEU A 140 13.43 5.24 0.39
N LYS A 141 13.71 6.10 1.37
CA LYS A 141 15.09 6.36 1.83
C LYS A 141 15.67 5.07 2.43
N LYS A 142 16.88 4.67 1.99
CA LYS A 142 17.63 3.57 2.60
C LYS A 142 17.95 3.91 4.05
N LYS A 143 17.73 2.98 4.99
CA LYS A 143 18.18 3.16 6.38
C LYS A 143 19.70 3.32 6.37
N LYS A 144 20.21 4.46 6.84
CA LYS A 144 21.66 4.63 7.08
C LYS A 144 22.04 3.65 8.19
N ARG A 145 22.85 2.62 7.87
CA ARG A 145 23.47 1.79 8.90
C ARG A 145 24.57 2.64 9.55
N PHE A 146 24.28 3.23 10.70
CA PHE A 146 25.33 3.77 11.57
C PHE A 146 26.08 2.57 12.13
N TRP A 147 27.24 2.28 11.54
CA TRP A 147 28.25 1.43 12.17
C TRP A 147 28.92 2.29 13.24
N LEU A 148 28.55 2.04 14.50
CA LEU A 148 29.42 2.37 15.62
C LEU A 148 30.37 1.18 15.75
N PHE A 149 31.59 1.35 15.25
CA PHE A 149 32.75 0.56 15.66
C PHE A 149 33.26 1.09 16.99
#